data_AF-A0A3D0XUZ4-F1
#
_entry.id   AF-A0A3D0XUZ4-F1
#
_cell.length_a   1.000
_cell.length_b   1.000
_cell.length_c   1.000
_cell.angle_alpha   90.00
_cell.angle_beta   90.00
_cell.angle_gamma   90.00
#
_symmetry.space_group_name_H-M   'P 1'
#
loop_
_entity.id
_entity.type
_entity.pdbx_description
1 polymer ?
#
loop_
_entity_poly.entity_id
_entity_poly.type
_entity_poly.pdbx_seq_one_letter_code
_entity_poly.pdbx_strand_id
1 'polypeptide(L)'
;MESYPLICLEKGTMTYEFYNRFFLEHGLSLQADTEAATTDQVLPLVKNDLGLGFLPEGLAKEALANGTVFRIFLDEPIPKRYICLIQDTRRSLSIVAKEFKKALY
;
A
#
# COMPACT_ATOMS: atom_id res chain seq x y z
N MET A 1 -5.53 -18.33 -0.06
CA MET A 1 -4.39 -17.63 -0.70
C MET A 1 -3.08 -18.42 -0.62
N GLU A 2 -2.96 -19.49 0.17
CA GLU A 2 -1.71 -20.25 0.39
C GLU A 2 -1.07 -20.93 -0.85
N SER A 3 -1.68 -20.82 -2.04
CA SER A 3 -1.17 -21.44 -3.27
C SER A 3 -0.57 -20.44 -4.27
N TYR A 4 -0.51 -19.14 -3.95
CA TYR A 4 0.05 -18.12 -4.84
C TYR A 4 1.19 -17.37 -4.18
N PRO A 5 2.29 -17.11 -4.92
CA PRO A 5 3.41 -16.36 -4.37
C PRO A 5 2.98 -14.93 -4.02
N LEU A 6 3.30 -14.48 -2.82
CA LEU A 6 2.99 -13.14 -2.34
C LEU A 6 4.21 -12.22 -2.43
N ILE A 7 3.98 -11.06 -3.03
CA ILE A 7 4.93 -9.95 -3.08
C ILE A 7 4.52 -8.94 -2.01
N CYS A 8 5.36 -8.80 -0.99
CA CYS A 8 5.16 -7.84 0.10
C CYS A 8 6.27 -6.80 0.11
N LEU A 9 6.08 -5.74 0.90
CA LEU A 9 7.22 -4.90 1.29
C LEU A 9 8.04 -5.59 2.37
N GLU A 10 9.30 -5.17 2.48
CA GLU A 10 10.25 -5.64 3.49
C GLU A 10 9.64 -5.63 4.91
N LYS A 11 10.00 -6.63 5.70
CA LYS A 11 9.60 -6.77 7.11
C LYS A 11 10.03 -5.56 7.92
N GLY A 12 9.21 -5.17 8.89
CA GLY A 12 9.43 -3.97 9.72
C GLY A 12 8.96 -2.67 9.07
N THR A 13 8.57 -2.67 7.80
CA THR A 13 7.85 -1.53 7.22
C THR A 13 6.43 -1.44 7.78
N MET A 14 5.90 -0.22 7.92
CA MET A 14 4.51 -0.02 8.38
C MET A 14 3.47 -0.65 7.46
N THR A 15 3.79 -0.81 6.18
CA THR A 15 2.90 -1.47 5.21
C THR A 15 2.93 -3.00 5.37
N TYR A 16 4.10 -3.61 5.60
CA TYR A 16 4.16 -5.03 5.96
C TYR A 16 3.37 -5.30 7.25
N GLU A 17 3.63 -4.52 8.31
CA GLU A 17 2.93 -4.70 9.60
C GLU A 17 1.42 -4.46 9.52
N PHE A 18 0.96 -3.66 8.56
CA PHE A 18 -0.45 -3.47 8.29
C PHE A 18 -1.09 -4.75 7.75
N TYR A 19 -0.51 -5.36 6.70
CA TYR A 19 -1.05 -6.59 6.13
C TYR A 19 -0.81 -7.80 7.02
N ASN A 20 0.32 -7.85 7.73
CA ASN A 20 0.61 -8.91 8.70
C ASN A 20 -0.48 -8.97 9.78
N ARG A 21 -0.86 -7.82 10.36
CA ARG A 21 -1.96 -7.74 11.32
C ARG A 21 -3.30 -8.15 10.71
N PHE A 22 -3.60 -7.71 9.50
CA PHE A 22 -4.82 -8.11 8.79
C PHE A 22 -4.90 -9.63 8.60
N PHE A 23 -3.80 -10.30 8.23
CA PHE A 23 -3.75 -11.76 8.13
C PHE A 23 -3.93 -12.43 9.50
N LEU A 24 -3.23 -11.93 10.53
CA LEU A 24 -3.31 -12.48 11.89
C LEU A 24 -4.70 -12.35 12.52
N GLU A 25 -5.41 -11.25 12.27
CA GLU A 25 -6.80 -11.05 12.71
C GLU A 25 -7.76 -12.11 12.13
N HIS A 26 -7.39 -12.74 11.01
CA HIS A 26 -8.13 -13.82 10.37
C HIS A 26 -7.50 -15.20 10.63
N GLY A 27 -6.58 -15.31 11.59
CA GLY A 27 -5.93 -16.58 11.96
C GLY A 27 -4.90 -17.09 10.94
N LEU A 28 -4.44 -16.23 10.03
CA LEU A 28 -3.46 -16.56 9.00
C LEU A 28 -2.09 -15.97 9.31
N SER A 29 -1.03 -16.61 8.83
CA SER A 29 0.32 -16.03 8.83
C SER A 29 0.61 -15.41 7.48
N LEU A 30 1.04 -14.14 7.44
CA LEU A 30 1.53 -13.54 6.21
C LEU A 30 2.94 -14.07 5.89
N GLN A 31 3.06 -14.84 4.82
CA GLN A 31 4.33 -15.35 4.30
C GLN A 31 4.59 -14.67 2.95
N ALA A 32 5.67 -13.89 2.86
CA ALA A 32 6.07 -13.26 1.62
C ALA A 32 7.09 -14.17 0.90
N ASP A 33 6.82 -14.47 -0.37
CA ASP A 33 7.74 -15.20 -1.24
C ASP A 33 8.76 -14.27 -1.89
N THR A 34 8.41 -12.98 -2.02
CA THR A 34 9.28 -11.93 -2.54
C THR A 34 9.08 -10.65 -1.73
N GLU A 35 10.18 -10.02 -1.34
CA GLU A 35 10.18 -8.74 -0.65
C GLU A 35 10.65 -7.63 -1.60
N ALA A 36 9.81 -6.61 -1.77
CA ALA A 36 10.14 -5.38 -2.48
C ALA A 36 10.57 -4.30 -1.48
N ALA A 37 11.55 -3.48 -1.86
CA ALA A 37 12.03 -2.38 -1.02
C ALA A 37 11.05 -1.19 -1.03
N THR A 38 10.34 -0.97 -2.14
CA THR A 38 9.40 0.14 -2.30
C THR A 38 8.08 -0.30 -2.95
N THR A 39 7.01 0.47 -2.73
CA THR A 39 5.68 0.13 -3.26
C THR A 39 5.63 0.17 -4.79
N ASP A 40 6.38 1.07 -5.42
CA ASP A 40 6.50 1.16 -6.88
C ASP A 40 7.14 -0.07 -7.52
N GLN A 41 7.99 -0.82 -6.79
CA GLN A 41 8.60 -2.06 -7.27
C GLN A 41 7.61 -3.24 -7.34
N VAL A 42 6.53 -3.20 -6.55
CA VAL A 42 5.55 -4.31 -6.52
C VAL A 42 4.82 -4.44 -7.85
N LEU A 43 4.44 -3.32 -8.49
CA LEU A 43 3.66 -3.36 -9.73
C LEU A 43 4.40 -4.03 -10.91
N PRO A 44 5.67 -3.73 -11.19
CA PRO A 44 6.47 -4.48 -12.17
C PRO A 44 6.53 -5.98 -11.88
N LEU A 45 6.70 -6.40 -10.62
CA LEU A 45 6.77 -7.81 -10.26
C LEU A 45 5.44 -8.54 -10.57
N VAL A 46 4.31 -7.92 -10.22
CA VAL A 46 2.98 -8.45 -10.55
C VAL A 46 2.76 -8.52 -12.06
N LYS A 47 3.16 -7.48 -12.81
CA LYS A 47 3.04 -7.44 -14.28
C LYS A 47 3.86 -8.50 -15.00
N ASN A 48 4.89 -9.04 -14.37
CA ASN A 48 5.75 -10.10 -14.90
C ASN A 48 5.43 -11.46 -14.28
N ASP A 49 4.21 -11.63 -13.77
CA ASP A 49 3.68 -12.90 -13.26
C ASP A 49 4.46 -13.52 -12.09
N LEU A 50 5.17 -12.69 -11.30
CA LEU A 50 5.95 -13.17 -10.15
C LEU A 50 5.11 -13.37 -8.88
N GLY A 51 3.83 -13.00 -8.90
CA GLY A 51 2.91 -13.24 -7.80
C GLY A 51 1.88 -12.16 -7.58
N LEU A 52 1.22 -12.21 -6.42
CA LEU A 52 0.18 -11.29 -5.99
C LEU A 52 0.78 -10.22 -5.09
N GLY A 53 0.50 -8.96 -5.39
CA GLY A 53 1.02 -7.82 -4.64
C GLY A 53 -0.07 -6.94 -4.05
N PHE A 54 0.28 -6.22 -2.99
CA PHE A 54 -0.57 -5.20 -2.40
C PHE A 54 -0.14 -3.80 -2.86
N LEU A 55 -1.06 -3.04 -3.45
CA LEU A 55 -0.77 -1.72 -4.03
C LEU A 55 -1.87 -0.71 -3.68
N PRO A 56 -1.51 0.55 -3.35
CA PRO A 56 -2.45 1.66 -3.38
C PRO A 56 -3.07 1.79 -4.78
N GLU A 57 -4.39 2.00 -4.82
CA GLU A 57 -5.16 2.08 -6.07
C GLU A 57 -4.60 3.12 -7.05
N GLY A 58 -4.13 4.28 -6.54
CA GLY A 58 -3.52 5.32 -7.37
C GLY A 58 -2.29 4.86 -8.16
N LEU A 59 -1.47 3.95 -7.60
CA LEU A 59 -0.30 3.40 -8.28
C LEU A 59 -0.68 2.33 -9.32
N ALA A 60 -1.78 1.60 -9.09
CA ALA A 60 -2.27 0.58 -10.01
C ALA A 60 -3.21 1.14 -11.11
N LYS A 61 -3.65 2.39 -10.99
CA LYS A 61 -4.72 2.99 -11.81
C LYS A 61 -4.50 2.80 -13.32
N GLU A 62 -3.32 3.12 -13.82
CA GLU A 62 -3.01 2.98 -15.24
C GLU A 62 -2.95 1.50 -15.67
N ALA A 63 -2.33 0.66 -14.85
CA ALA A 63 -2.20 -0.77 -15.13
C ALA A 63 -3.56 -1.49 -15.16
N LEU A 64 -4.48 -1.08 -14.29
CA LEU A 64 -5.88 -1.53 -14.25
C LEU A 64 -6.65 -1.04 -15.47
N ALA A 65 -6.52 0.24 -15.84
CA ALA A 65 -7.18 0.82 -17.01
C ALA A 65 -6.76 0.14 -18.31
N ASN A 66 -5.48 -0.22 -18.42
CA ASN A 66 -4.91 -0.90 -19.58
C ASN A 66 -5.12 -2.42 -19.57
N GLY A 67 -5.74 -2.99 -18.52
CA GLY A 67 -5.97 -4.44 -18.40
C GLY A 67 -4.69 -5.28 -18.21
N THR A 68 -3.55 -4.65 -17.93
CA THR A 68 -2.26 -5.33 -17.71
C THR A 68 -2.17 -6.01 -16.34
N VAL A 69 -3.02 -5.61 -15.41
CA VAL A 69 -3.25 -6.26 -14.12
C VAL A 69 -4.74 -6.18 -13.82
N PHE A 70 -5.24 -7.03 -12.93
CA PHE A 70 -6.61 -6.96 -12.44
C PHE A 70 -6.65 -6.96 -10.91
N ARG A 71 -7.70 -6.38 -10.35
CA ARG A 71 -7.92 -6.36 -8.91
C ARG A 71 -8.53 -7.68 -8.45
N ILE A 72 -7.98 -8.22 -7.36
CA ILE A 72 -8.60 -9.32 -6.62
C ILE A 72 -9.57 -8.70 -5.60
N PHE A 73 -10.83 -9.15 -5.64
CA PHE A 73 -11.82 -8.81 -4.62
C PHE A 73 -11.71 -9.81 -3.49
N LEU A 74 -11.49 -9.30 -2.28
CA LEU A 74 -11.44 -10.10 -1.05
C LEU A 74 -12.82 -10.10 -0.41
N ASP A 75 -13.19 -11.23 0.20
CA ASP A 75 -14.41 -11.33 1.00
C ASP A 75 -14.31 -10.42 2.23
N GLU A 76 -13.15 -10.40 2.88
CA GLU A 76 -12.83 -9.50 3.97
C GLU A 76 -12.34 -8.14 3.45
N PRO A 77 -12.97 -7.03 3.86
CA PRO A 77 -12.54 -5.71 3.42
C PRO A 77 -11.21 -5.31 4.07
N ILE A 78 -10.25 -4.87 3.25
CA ILE A 78 -8.99 -4.31 3.76
C ILE A 78 -9.28 -3.02 4.55
N PRO A 79 -8.74 -2.86 5.78
CA PRO A 79 -8.95 -1.65 6.57
C PRO A 79 -8.50 -0.37 5.85
N LYS A 80 -9.24 0.73 6.03
CA LYS A 80 -8.88 2.01 5.43
C LYS A 80 -7.63 2.60 6.07
N ARG A 81 -6.76 3.19 5.25
CA ARG A 81 -5.61 3.99 5.68
C ARG A 81 -5.88 5.47 5.44
N TYR A 82 -5.37 6.32 6.31
CA TYR A 82 -5.54 7.77 6.26
C TYR A 82 -4.19 8.45 6.06
N ILE A 83 -4.19 9.50 5.25
CA ILE A 83 -3.07 10.45 5.14
C ILE A 83 -3.46 11.66 5.99
N CYS A 84 -2.59 12.04 6.93
CA CYS A 84 -2.87 13.10 7.89
C CYS A 84 -1.79 14.18 7.83
N LEU A 85 -2.20 15.45 7.88
CA LEU A 85 -1.30 16.58 8.07
C LEU A 85 -1.04 16.76 9.57
N ILE A 86 0.23 16.68 9.98
CA ILE A 86 0.65 16.97 11.35
C ILE A 86 1.32 18.35 11.39
N GLN A 87 0.91 19.21 12.31
CA GLN A 87 1.45 20.56 12.50
C GLN A 87 1.74 20.83 13.98
N ASP A 88 2.86 21.52 14.27
CA ASP A 88 3.14 22.03 15.62
C ASP A 88 2.36 23.32 15.84
N THR A 89 1.33 23.27 16.68
CA THR A 89 0.45 24.42 16.97
C THR A 89 1.13 25.55 17.74
N ARG A 90 2.32 25.31 18.32
CA ARG A 90 3.10 26.33 19.03
C ARG A 90 3.83 27.27 18.08
N ARG A 91 3.96 26.92 16.80
CA ARG A 91 4.66 27.72 15.79
C ARG A 91 3.67 28.17 14.72
N SER A 92 3.66 29.47 14.40
CA SER A 92 2.92 29.96 13.26
C SER A 92 3.54 29.42 11.96
N LEU A 93 2.72 28.88 11.07
CA LEU A 93 3.16 28.50 9.73
C LEU A 93 3.69 29.72 8.96
N SER A 94 4.78 29.53 8.21
CA SER A 94 5.24 30.53 7.24
C SER A 94 4.18 30.77 6.17
N ILE A 95 4.30 31.87 5.42
CA ILE A 95 3.39 32.17 4.29
C ILE A 95 3.38 31.00 3.30
N VAL A 96 4.56 30.47 2.94
CA VAL A 96 4.69 29.32 2.03
C VAL A 96 4.00 28.07 2.59
N ALA A 97 4.19 27.76 3.87
CA ALA A 97 3.56 26.59 4.47
C ALA A 97 2.02 26.72 4.58
N LYS A 98 1.49 27.94 4.74
CA LYS A 98 0.04 28.20 4.69
C LYS A 98 -0.52 27.97 3.29
N GLU A 99 0.14 28.47 2.25
CA GLU A 99 -0.30 28.24 0.87
C GLU A 99 -0.17 26.77 0.46
N PHE A 100 0.91 26.09 0.87
CA PHE A 100 1.04 24.64 0.67
C PHE A 100 -0.10 23.86 1.34
N LYS A 101 -0.42 24.20 2.60
CA LYS A 101 -1.56 23.58 3.31
C LYS A 101 -2.87 23.80 2.58
N LYS A 102 -3.10 24.98 1.99
CA LYS A 102 -4.29 25.24 1.17
C LYS A 102 -4.30 24.39 -0.09
N ALA A 103 -3.18 24.18 -0.77
CA ALA A 103 -3.11 23.37 -1.98
C ALA A 103 -3.39 21.86 -1.74
N LEU A 104 -3.35 21.39 -0.49
CA LEU A 104 -3.68 20.01 -0.13
C LEU A 104 -5.19 19.75 -0.01
N TYR A 105 -6.05 20.80 -0.01
CA TYR A 105 -7.51 20.73 0.18
C TYR A 105 -8.27 21.63 -0.81
#